data_AF-A0A484ZEJ6-F1
#
_entry.id   AF-A0A484ZEJ6-F1
#
_cell.length_a   1.000
_cell.length_b   1.000
_cell.length_c   1.000
_cell.angle_alpha   90.00
_cell.angle_beta   90.00
_cell.angle_gamma   90.00
#
_symmetry.space_group_name_H-M   'P 1'
#
loop_
_entity.id
_entity.type
_entity.pdbx_description
1 polymer ?
#
loop_
_entity_poly.entity_id
_entity_poly.type
_entity_poly.pdbx_seq_one_letter_code
_entity_poly.pdbx_strand_id
1 'polypeptide(L)'
;MANLTRSRSTAQRAGIKDYYANSASNGATKIELANSVHKYMLGENFLSAEINSLMESPIVYPVRYHDISRELSLLAPLLQQQVTAQVYRYQLTPGEHMKKDRPKKALILVLGVLLGGMLGISTVMVGDSIARYRRG
;
A
#
# COMPACT_ATOMS: atom_id res chain seq x y z
N MET A 1 -4.55 38.29 1.54
CA MET A 1 -3.63 39.18 2.31
C MET A 1 -3.11 40.37 1.49
N ALA A 2 -2.40 40.18 0.36
CA ALA A 2 -1.78 41.29 -0.38
C ALA A 2 -2.72 42.44 -0.81
N ASN A 3 -3.96 42.14 -1.22
CA ASN A 3 -4.93 43.16 -1.64
C ASN A 3 -5.48 43.99 -0.47
N LEU A 4 -5.58 43.40 0.72
CA LEU A 4 -6.12 44.06 1.91
C LEU A 4 -5.09 45.04 2.51
N THR A 5 -3.81 44.65 2.52
CA THR A 5 -2.70 45.51 2.96
C THR A 5 -2.54 46.75 2.06
N ARG A 6 -2.64 46.58 0.74
CA ARG A 6 -2.61 47.71 -0.22
C ARG A 6 -3.81 48.66 -0.05
N SER A 7 -4.98 48.10 0.25
CA SER A 7 -6.19 48.90 0.50
C SER A 7 -6.05 49.70 1.80
N ARG A 8 -5.50 49.11 2.87
CA ARG A 8 -5.23 49.80 4.14
C ARG A 8 -4.23 50.94 3.97
N SER A 9 -3.11 50.71 3.27
CA SER A 9 -2.11 51.76 3.07
C SER A 9 -2.65 52.93 2.23
N THR A 10 -3.53 52.65 1.26
CA THR A 10 -4.20 53.68 0.47
C THR A 10 -5.20 54.46 1.32
N ALA A 11 -5.97 53.80 2.17
CA ALA A 11 -6.90 54.45 3.11
C ALA A 11 -6.16 55.35 4.12
N GLN A 12 -5.04 54.87 4.67
CA GLN A 12 -4.18 55.62 5.60
C GLN A 12 -3.58 56.86 4.92
N ARG A 13 -3.07 56.71 3.69
CA ARG A 13 -2.55 57.84 2.89
C ARG A 13 -3.64 58.85 2.51
N ALA A 14 -4.87 58.40 2.33
CA ALA A 14 -6.02 59.23 2.04
C ALA A 14 -6.67 59.85 3.30
N GLY A 15 -6.19 59.51 4.51
CA GLY A 15 -6.74 60.02 5.77
C GLY A 15 -8.14 59.47 6.12
N ILE A 16 -8.58 58.38 5.50
CA ILE A 16 -9.91 57.78 5.69
C ILE A 16 -9.85 56.87 6.93
N LYS A 17 -10.18 57.42 8.10
CA LYS A 17 -10.24 56.67 9.37
C LYS A 17 -11.53 55.86 9.52
N ASP A 18 -12.65 56.45 9.13
CA ASP A 18 -13.99 55.87 9.28
C ASP A 18 -14.64 55.61 7.91
N TYR A 19 -15.65 54.74 7.90
CA TYR A 19 -16.37 54.33 6.69
C TYR A 19 -16.93 55.53 5.93
N TYR A 20 -16.41 55.76 4.71
CA TYR A 20 -16.86 56.86 3.85
C TYR A 20 -18.12 56.42 3.07
N ALA A 21 -19.28 56.47 3.72
CA ALA A 21 -20.56 56.39 3.04
C ALA A 21 -21.04 57.80 2.67
N ASN A 22 -20.91 58.16 1.40
CA ASN A 22 -21.80 59.16 0.84
C ASN A 22 -23.21 58.56 0.79
N SER A 23 -24.02 58.81 1.81
CA SER A 23 -25.47 58.65 1.76
C SER A 23 -26.04 59.74 0.85
N ALA A 24 -25.88 59.59 -0.46
CA ALA A 24 -26.59 60.41 -1.42
C ALA A 24 -28.05 60.00 -1.41
N SER A 25 -28.92 60.90 -0.94
CA SER A 25 -30.37 60.66 -0.77
C SER A 25 -31.14 60.47 -2.08
N ASN A 26 -30.48 60.33 -3.23
CA ASN A 26 -31.12 60.14 -4.53
C ASN A 26 -30.20 59.36 -5.47
N GLY A 27 -30.50 58.08 -5.69
CA GLY A 27 -30.10 57.35 -6.90
C GLY A 27 -28.60 57.10 -7.10
N ALA A 28 -28.14 55.96 -6.59
CA ALA A 28 -26.98 55.21 -7.07
C ALA A 28 -25.58 55.82 -6.87
N THR A 29 -25.01 55.65 -5.67
CA THR A 29 -23.61 55.23 -5.52
C THR A 29 -23.53 54.07 -4.55
N LYS A 30 -23.99 52.89 -4.99
CA LYS A 30 -23.78 51.64 -4.27
C LYS A 30 -22.30 51.30 -4.44
N ILE A 31 -21.46 51.67 -3.46
CA ILE A 31 -20.03 51.33 -3.47
C ILE A 31 -19.97 49.82 -3.65
N GLU A 32 -19.49 49.40 -4.82
CA GLU A 32 -19.47 48.00 -5.21
C GLU A 32 -18.32 47.33 -4.45
N LEU A 33 -18.59 46.87 -3.24
CA LEU A 33 -17.64 46.16 -2.37
C LEU A 33 -17.04 44.90 -3.03
N ALA A 34 -17.63 44.43 -4.14
CA ALA A 34 -17.10 43.36 -4.97
C ALA A 34 -15.87 43.78 -5.80
N ASN A 35 -15.75 45.08 -6.14
CA ASN A 35 -14.61 45.59 -6.89
C ASN A 35 -13.44 45.91 -5.93
N SER A 36 -12.31 45.22 -6.11
CA SER A 36 -11.12 45.34 -5.26
C SER A 36 -10.55 46.76 -5.19
N VAL A 37 -10.87 47.63 -6.14
CA VAL A 37 -10.34 48.99 -6.22
C VAL A 37 -10.87 49.87 -5.10
N HIS A 38 -12.15 49.77 -4.70
CA HIS A 38 -12.79 50.72 -3.77
C HIS A 38 -12.75 50.29 -2.30
N LYS A 39 -12.09 49.17 -1.97
CA LYS A 39 -12.05 48.63 -0.59
C LYS A 39 -11.38 49.56 0.42
N TYR A 40 -10.54 50.51 -0.02
CA TYR A 40 -9.91 51.51 0.85
C TYR A 40 -10.93 52.50 1.46
N MET A 41 -12.13 52.62 0.90
CA MET A 41 -13.18 53.53 1.42
C MET A 41 -13.80 53.05 2.73
N LEU A 42 -13.57 51.78 3.12
CA LEU A 42 -14.08 51.23 4.38
C LEU A 42 -13.35 51.76 5.62
N GLY A 43 -12.20 52.43 5.42
CA GLY A 43 -11.41 53.02 6.48
C GLY A 43 -10.41 52.06 7.13
N GLU A 44 -9.38 52.63 7.75
CA GLU A 44 -8.27 51.87 8.34
C GLU A 44 -8.74 50.93 9.48
N ASN A 45 -9.67 51.38 10.31
CA ASN A 45 -10.13 50.63 11.49
C ASN A 45 -10.84 49.33 11.10
N PHE A 46 -11.73 49.40 10.11
CA PHE A 46 -12.46 48.22 9.61
C PHE A 46 -11.52 47.23 8.93
N LEU A 47 -10.62 47.72 8.07
CA LEU A 47 -9.64 46.87 7.41
C LEU A 47 -8.68 46.20 8.41
N SER A 48 -8.31 46.89 9.49
CA SER A 48 -7.45 46.32 10.52
C SER A 48 -8.17 45.25 11.35
N ALA A 49 -9.45 45.46 11.67
CA ALA A 49 -10.27 44.45 12.33
C ALA A 49 -10.50 43.22 11.44
N GLU A 50 -10.69 43.40 10.13
CA GLU A 50 -10.79 42.29 9.16
C GLU A 50 -9.46 41.55 9.01
N ILE A 51 -8.32 42.24 8.98
CA ILE A 51 -7.00 41.59 8.99
C ILE A 51 -6.82 40.77 10.28
N ASN A 52 -7.15 41.35 11.43
CA ASN A 52 -7.01 40.66 12.71
C ASN A 52 -7.94 39.44 12.80
N SER A 53 -9.19 39.56 12.37
CA SER A 53 -10.11 38.42 12.34
C SER A 53 -9.69 37.36 11.33
N LEU A 54 -9.09 37.72 10.19
CA LEU A 54 -8.54 36.76 9.24
C LEU A 54 -7.24 36.08 9.73
N MET A 55 -6.48 36.72 10.62
CA MET A 55 -5.33 36.08 11.29
C MET A 55 -5.77 35.12 12.40
N GLU A 56 -6.88 35.43 13.06
CA GLU A 56 -7.44 34.64 14.16
C GLU A 56 -8.40 33.54 13.66
N SER A 57 -8.95 33.69 12.46
CA SER A 57 -9.87 32.72 11.85
C SER A 57 -9.11 31.48 11.37
N PRO A 58 -9.61 30.27 11.69
CA PRO A 58 -9.01 29.04 11.20
C PRO A 58 -9.03 29.01 9.68
N ILE A 59 -7.89 28.66 9.07
CA ILE A 59 -7.75 28.52 7.62
C ILE A 59 -8.81 27.52 7.13
N VAL A 60 -9.79 28.02 6.36
CA VAL A 60 -10.78 27.16 5.70
C VAL A 60 -10.10 26.54 4.49
N TYR A 61 -9.74 25.27 4.63
CA TYR A 61 -9.13 24.53 3.53
C TYR A 61 -10.18 24.17 2.46
N PRO A 62 -9.80 24.18 1.17
CA PRO A 62 -10.69 23.74 0.10
C PRO A 62 -11.05 22.26 0.25
N VAL A 63 -12.20 21.85 -0.28
CA VAL A 63 -12.72 20.46 -0.19
C VAL A 63 -11.65 19.42 -0.55
N ARG A 64 -10.87 19.66 -1.61
CA ARG A 64 -9.78 18.78 -2.06
C ARG A 64 -8.73 18.46 -0.98
N TYR A 65 -8.47 19.38 -0.05
CA TYR A 65 -7.50 19.14 1.03
C TYR A 65 -8.01 18.05 1.99
N HIS A 66 -9.30 18.08 2.31
CA HIS A 66 -9.93 17.07 3.16
C HIS A 66 -10.03 15.72 2.44
N ASP A 67 -10.28 15.72 1.13
CA ASP A 67 -10.31 14.50 0.32
C ASP A 67 -8.95 13.79 0.35
N ILE A 68 -7.86 14.53 0.07
CA ILE A 68 -6.49 14.02 0.10
C ILE A 68 -6.12 13.55 1.52
N SER A 69 -6.47 14.31 2.56
CA SER A 69 -6.17 13.93 3.95
C SER A 69 -6.86 12.62 4.36
N ARG A 70 -8.11 12.41 3.90
CA ARG A 70 -8.84 11.15 4.14
C ARG A 70 -8.20 9.99 3.40
N GLU A 71 -7.85 10.19 2.13
CA GLU A 71 -7.17 9.16 1.33
C GLU A 71 -5.84 8.74 1.99
N LEU A 72 -4.97 9.70 2.34
CA LEU A 72 -3.73 9.39 3.05
C LEU A 72 -3.95 8.65 4.38
N SER A 73 -4.98 9.03 5.15
CA SER A 73 -5.32 8.34 6.40
C SER A 73 -5.77 6.90 6.19
N LEU A 74 -6.38 6.58 5.05
CA LEU A 74 -6.77 5.22 4.70
C LEU A 74 -5.59 4.39 4.19
N LEU A 75 -4.64 5.02 3.47
CA LEU A 75 -3.43 4.34 2.97
C LEU A 75 -2.39 4.07 4.06
N ALA A 76 -2.26 4.94 5.07
CA ALA A 76 -1.28 4.80 6.14
C ALA A 76 -1.31 3.43 6.87
N PRO A 77 -2.48 2.89 7.29
CA PRO A 77 -2.54 1.56 7.90
C PRO A 77 -2.34 0.42 6.89
N LEU A 78 -2.72 0.62 5.62
CA LEU A 78 -2.56 -0.38 4.56
C LEU A 78 -1.10 -0.59 4.13
N LEU A 79 -0.25 0.43 4.29
CA LEU A 79 1.21 0.31 4.06
C LEU A 79 1.91 -0.52 5.14
N GLN A 80 1.44 -0.48 6.38
CA GLN A 80 1.98 -1.32 7.47
C GLN A 80 1.52 -2.77 7.36
N GLN A 81 0.32 -2.99 6.82
CA GLN A 81 -0.15 -4.31 6.47
C GLN A 81 0.54 -4.72 5.18
N GLN A 82 1.81 -5.11 5.30
CA GLN A 82 2.57 -5.80 4.28
C GLN A 82 1.71 -6.98 3.84
N VAL A 83 0.94 -6.76 2.77
CA VAL A 83 0.09 -7.78 2.15
C VAL A 83 1.11 -8.76 1.60
N THR A 84 1.43 -9.74 2.43
CA THR A 84 2.00 -10.99 1.99
C THR A 84 0.91 -11.58 1.11
N ALA A 85 0.87 -11.14 -0.14
CA ALA A 85 0.09 -11.75 -1.18
C ALA A 85 0.69 -13.15 -1.28
N GLN A 86 0.13 -14.07 -0.52
CA GLN A 86 0.45 -15.47 -0.62
C GLN A 86 -0.11 -15.90 -1.97
N VAL A 87 0.71 -15.73 -3.02
CA VAL A 87 0.43 -16.08 -4.42
C VAL A 87 0.18 -17.59 -4.58
N TYR A 88 0.34 -18.34 -3.50
CA TYR A 88 0.24 -19.78 -3.45
C TYR A 88 -0.73 -20.18 -2.35
N ARG A 89 -1.91 -20.65 -2.76
CA ARG A 89 -2.84 -21.34 -1.88
C ARG A 89 -2.48 -22.82 -1.85
N TYR A 90 -1.93 -23.29 -0.73
CA TYR A 90 -1.65 -24.71 -0.51
C TYR A 90 -2.98 -25.47 -0.41
N GLN A 91 -3.45 -26.03 -1.53
CA GLN A 91 -4.68 -26.83 -1.53
C GLN A 91 -4.41 -28.30 -1.20
N LEU A 92 -3.15 -28.71 -1.25
CA LEU A 92 -2.65 -30.01 -0.81
C LEU A 92 -1.27 -29.79 -0.20
N THR A 93 -1.11 -30.04 1.11
CA THR A 93 0.22 -30.32 1.67
C THR A 93 0.81 -31.43 0.78
N PRO A 94 2.04 -31.29 0.22
CA PRO A 94 2.62 -32.33 -0.63
C PRO A 94 2.50 -33.64 0.12
N GLY A 95 1.60 -34.50 -0.36
CA GLY A 95 1.25 -35.72 0.33
C GLY A 95 2.54 -36.48 0.53
N GLU A 96 2.93 -36.63 1.79
CA GLU A 96 4.13 -37.33 2.17
C GLU A 96 4.09 -38.67 1.44
N HIS A 97 5.01 -38.86 0.50
CA HIS A 97 4.93 -39.99 -0.43
C HIS A 97 5.04 -41.28 0.38
N MET A 98 3.91 -41.87 0.76
CA MET A 98 3.82 -43.03 1.66
C MET A 98 4.23 -44.34 0.98
N LYS A 99 4.96 -44.26 -0.14
CA LYS A 99 5.74 -45.35 -0.66
C LYS A 99 7.11 -44.82 -1.02
N LYS A 100 8.04 -45.00 -0.07
CA LYS A 100 9.44 -45.13 -0.42
C LYS A 100 9.51 -46.23 -1.49
N ASP A 101 9.85 -45.86 -2.72
CA ASP A 101 10.27 -46.77 -3.79
C ASP A 101 11.56 -47.46 -3.33
N ARG A 102 11.42 -48.37 -2.36
CA ARG A 102 12.51 -49.25 -1.99
C ARG A 102 12.67 -50.19 -3.18
N PRO A 103 13.92 -50.49 -3.61
CA PRO A 103 14.12 -51.59 -4.54
C PRO A 103 13.40 -52.79 -3.96
N LYS A 104 12.61 -53.51 -4.77
CA LYS A 104 11.75 -54.60 -4.31
C LYS A 104 12.65 -55.68 -3.68
N LYS A 105 13.01 -55.53 -2.40
CA LYS A 105 14.01 -56.35 -1.72
C LYS A 105 13.62 -57.82 -1.76
N ALA A 106 12.32 -58.09 -1.66
CA ALA A 106 11.73 -59.41 -1.87
C ALA A 106 12.01 -59.97 -3.27
N LEU A 107 11.87 -59.16 -4.32
CA LEU A 107 12.15 -59.59 -5.70
C LEU A 107 13.62 -59.91 -5.90
N ILE A 108 14.52 -59.08 -5.39
CA ILE A 108 15.98 -59.31 -5.47
C ILE A 108 16.37 -60.57 -4.67
N LEU A 109 15.78 -60.77 -3.50
CA LEU A 109 16.01 -61.96 -2.66
C LEU A 109 15.59 -63.23 -3.40
N VAL A 110 14.38 -63.24 -3.97
CA VAL A 110 13.85 -64.39 -4.71
C VAL A 110 14.72 -64.70 -5.93
N LEU A 111 15.13 -63.67 -6.68
CA LEU A 111 15.99 -63.85 -7.85
C LEU A 111 17.38 -64.42 -7.47
N GLY A 112 17.97 -63.91 -6.38
CA GLY A 112 19.26 -64.39 -5.88
C GLY A 112 19.20 -65.84 -5.41
N VAL A 113 18.15 -66.22 -4.68
CA VAL A 113 17.96 -67.60 -4.22
C VAL A 113 17.75 -68.56 -5.39
N LEU A 114 16.94 -68.16 -6.39
CA LEU A 114 16.65 -68.99 -7.55
C LEU A 114 17.93 -69.24 -8.38
N LEU A 115 18.68 -68.18 -8.68
CA LEU A 115 19.93 -68.29 -9.44
C LEU A 115 21.02 -69.05 -8.65
N GLY A 116 21.19 -68.73 -7.37
CA GLY A 116 22.18 -69.40 -6.52
C GLY A 116 21.86 -70.88 -6.29
N GLY A 117 20.58 -71.22 -6.10
CA GLY A 117 20.14 -72.60 -5.93
C GLY A 117 20.39 -73.45 -7.18
N MET A 118 20.09 -72.92 -8.36
CA MET A 118 20.31 -73.64 -9.62
C MET A 118 21.81 -73.91 -9.87
N LEU A 119 22.68 -72.93 -9.60
CA LEU A 119 24.13 -73.08 -9.73
C LEU A 119 24.72 -74.02 -8.66
N GLY A 120 24.20 -73.96 -7.42
CA GLY A 120 24.65 -74.82 -6.32
C GLY A 120 24.33 -76.30 -6.57
N ILE A 121 23.12 -76.61 -7.04
CA ILE A 121 22.74 -77.98 -7.41
C ILE A 121 23.63 -78.48 -8.56
N SER A 122 23.84 -77.62 -9.58
CA SER A 122 24.67 -77.98 -10.74
C SER A 122 26.11 -78.33 -10.36
N THR A 123 26.71 -77.57 -9.44
CA THR A 123 28.10 -77.79 -8.99
C THR A 123 28.24 -79.06 -8.14
N VAL A 124 27.28 -79.32 -7.24
CA VAL A 124 27.28 -80.55 -6.43
C VAL A 124 27.12 -81.79 -7.30
N MET A 125 26.22 -81.75 -8.28
CA MET A 125 25.98 -82.88 -9.18
C MET A 125 27.19 -83.21 -10.05
N VAL A 126 27.89 -82.20 -10.58
CA VAL A 126 29.14 -82.39 -11.34
C VAL A 126 30.24 -82.93 -10.43
N GLY A 127 30.38 -82.38 -9.21
CA GLY A 127 31.36 -82.85 -8.24
C GLY A 127 31.17 -84.31 -7.85
N ASP A 128 29.92 -84.70 -7.55
CA ASP A 128 29.57 -86.09 -7.23
C ASP A 128 29.77 -87.03 -8.42
N SER A 129 29.40 -86.61 -9.64
CA SER A 129 29.62 -87.39 -10.86
C SER A 129 31.11 -87.65 -11.13
N ILE A 130 31.98 -86.64 -10.98
CA ILE A 130 33.42 -86.78 -11.14
C ILE A 130 34.01 -87.67 -10.03
N ALA A 131 33.56 -87.49 -8.78
CA ALA A 131 34.04 -88.27 -7.64
C ALA A 131 33.63 -89.74 -7.73
N ARG A 132 32.48 -90.04 -8.35
CA ARG A 132 32.03 -91.41 -8.68
C ARG A 132 32.85 -92.01 -9.82
N TYR A 133 33.12 -91.24 -10.88
CA TYR A 133 33.95 -91.70 -12.00
C TYR A 133 35.40 -92.03 -11.59
N ARG A 134 35.96 -91.30 -10.62
CA ARG A 134 37.31 -91.59 -10.09
C ARG A 134 37.37 -92.80 -9.16
N ARG A 135 36.24 -93.25 -8.63
CA ARG A 135 36.15 -94.35 -7.65
C ARG A 135 35.79 -95.71 -8.25
N GLY A 136 35.49 -95.77 -9.54
CA GLY A 136 35.38 -97.02 -10.32
C GLY A 136 36.64 -97.23 -11.15
#